data_AF-A0A1I8CF33-F1
#
_entry.id   AF-A0A1I8CF33-F1
#
_cell.length_a   1.000
_cell.length_b   1.000
_cell.length_c   1.000
_cell.angle_alpha   90.00
_cell.angle_beta   90.00
_cell.angle_gamma   90.00
#
_symmetry.space_group_name_H-M   'P 1'
#
loop_
_entity.id
_entity.type
_entity.pdbx_description
1 polymer ?
#
loop_
_entity_poly.entity_id
_entity_poly.type
_entity_poly.pdbx_seq_one_letter_code
_entity_poly.pdbx_strand_id
1 'polypeptide(L)' 'MVCPPFFEKAPSVAARPDGTVLFECLCNANPEPKITWKFKGNEITPDNRICMKIKKIVGKWAVTMTLKNPTQADQGY' A
#
# COMPACT_ATOMS: atom_id res chain seq x y z
N MET A 1 -24.25 -8.71 3.96
CA MET A 1 -23.96 -7.27 3.80
C MET A 1 -22.63 -7.14 3.09
N VAL A 2 -22.61 -6.55 1.89
CA VAL A 2 -21.39 -6.28 1.12
C VAL A 2 -20.99 -4.84 1.40
N CYS A 3 -19.73 -4.62 1.76
CA CYS A 3 -19.17 -3.30 1.99
C CYS A 3 -18.16 -3.02 0.88
N PRO A 4 -18.41 -2.01 0.02
CA PRO A 4 -17.43 -1.60 -0.98
C PRO A 4 -16.14 -1.12 -0.30
N PRO A 5 -14.98 -1.27 -0.95
CA PRO A 5 -13.71 -0.84 -0.40
C PRO A 5 -13.68 0.69 -0.24
N PHE A 6 -13.49 1.18 0.98
CA PHE A 6 -13.25 2.59 1.23
C PHE A 6 -12.04 2.79 2.14
N PHE A 7 -11.28 3.85 1.88
CA PHE A 7 -10.16 4.24 2.73
C PHE A 7 -10.71 4.90 4.00
N GLU A 8 -10.43 4.30 5.15
CA GLU A 8 -10.80 4.90 6.42
C GLU A 8 -9.77 5.94 6.86
N LYS A 9 -8.49 5.67 6.56
CA LYS A 9 -7.43 6.64 6.70
C LYS A 9 -6.79 6.89 5.35
N ALA A 10 -6.39 8.14 5.15
CA ALA A 10 -5.55 8.51 4.03
C ALA A 10 -4.30 7.60 4.00
N PRO A 11 -3.82 7.20 2.81
CA PRO A 11 -2.55 6.51 2.70
C PRO A 11 -1.45 7.39 3.29
N SER A 12 -0.67 6.81 4.20
CA SER A 12 0.47 7.47 4.82
C SER A 12 1.76 6.94 4.19
N VAL A 13 2.70 7.83 3.92
CA VAL A 13 4.04 7.49 3.49
C VAL A 13 5.04 7.79 4.61
N ALA A 14 5.91 6.84 4.91
CA ALA A 14 6.93 6.94 5.92
C ALA A 14 8.28 6.48 5.34
N ALA A 15 9.24 7.39 5.26
CA ALA A 15 10.62 7.03 4.94
C ALA A 15 11.29 6.46 6.21
N ARG A 16 11.89 5.28 6.08
CA ARG A 16 12.64 4.63 7.15
C ARG A 16 14.12 5.02 7.07
N PRO A 17 14.83 5.00 8.20
CA PRO A 17 16.25 5.38 8.27
C PRO A 17 17.18 4.42 7.51
N ASP A 18 16.71 3.20 7.19
CA ASP A 18 17.42 2.24 6.33
C ASP A 18 17.34 2.60 4.83
N GLY A 19 16.71 3.73 4.48
CA GLY A 19 16.48 4.16 3.10
C GLY A 19 15.25 3.54 2.46
N THR A 20 14.50 2.70 3.17
CA THR A 20 13.27 2.08 2.66
C THR A 20 12.09 3.04 2.81
N VAL A 21 11.14 3.03 1.87
CA VAL A 21 9.88 3.78 1.98
C VAL A 21 8.74 2.82 2.31
N LEU A 22 7.98 3.12 3.35
CA LEU A 22 6.80 2.39 3.76
C LEU A 22 5.55 3.20 3.43
N PHE A 23 4.65 2.60 2.67
CA PHE A 23 3.32 3.10 2.42
C PHE A 23 2.33 2.26 3.22
N GLU A 24 1.55 2.91 4.06
CA GLU A 24 0.54 2.26 4.90
C GLU A 24 -0.83 2.82 4.56
N CYS A 25 -1.82 1.94 4.46
CA CYS A 25 -3.19 2.32 4.16
C CYS A 25 -4.15 1.43 4.94
N LEU A 26 -5.25 2.00 5.41
CA LEU A 26 -6.28 1.28 6.15
C LEU A 26 -7.62 1.42 5.44
N CYS A 27 -8.17 0.31 4.97
CA CYS A 27 -9.42 0.29 4.24
C CYS A 27 -10.43 -0.67 4.88
N ASN A 28 -11.71 -0.37 4.73
CA ASN A 28 -12.80 -1.26 5.10
C ASN A 28 -13.34 -1.89 3.83
N ALA A 29 -13.50 -3.21 3.84
CA ALA A 29 -14.06 -3.96 2.73
C ALA A 29 -14.63 -5.29 3.23
N ASN A 30 -15.74 -5.71 2.65
CA ASN A 30 -16.31 -7.04 2.87
C ASN A 30 -17.05 -7.47 1.59
N PRO A 31 -16.62 -8.52 0.86
CA PRO A 31 -15.57 -9.51 1.18
C PRO A 31 -14.13 -8.96 1.01
N GLU A 32 -13.12 -9.83 0.98
CA GLU A 32 -11.70 -9.45 0.84
C GLU A 32 -11.48 -8.54 -0.39
N PRO A 33 -10.85 -7.36 -0.21
CA PRO A 33 -10.64 -6.43 -1.30
C PRO A 33 -9.44 -6.86 -2.15
N LYS A 34 -9.55 -6.65 -3.47
CA LYS A 34 -8.38 -6.67 -4.34
C LYS A 34 -7.64 -5.33 -4.22
N ILE A 35 -6.37 -5.40 -3.85
CA ILE A 35 -5.53 -4.21 -3.65
C ILE A 35 -4.48 -4.16 -4.75
N THR A 36 -4.38 -3.00 -5.38
CA THR A 36 -3.43 -2.73 -6.45
C THR A 36 -2.77 -1.38 -6.17
N TRP A 37 -1.44 -1.36 -6.15
CA TRP A 37 -0.69 -0.12 -6.05
C TRP A 37 -0.37 0.40 -7.45
N LYS A 38 -0.49 1.71 -7.65
CA LYS A 38 -0.16 2.36 -8.91
C LYS A 38 0.79 3.52 -8.65
N PHE A 39 1.76 3.68 -9.53
CA PHE A 39 2.70 4.78 -9.52
C PHE A 39 2.76 5.42 -10.90
N LYS A 40 2.48 6.73 -10.98
CA LYS A 40 2.42 7.49 -12.25
C LYS A 40 1.55 6.83 -13.33
N GLY A 41 0.42 6.25 -12.93
CA GLY A 41 -0.50 5.54 -13.83
C GLY A 41 -0.10 4.11 -14.18
N ASN A 42 1.12 3.68 -13.85
CA ASN A 42 1.57 2.30 -14.03
C ASN A 42 1.23 1.45 -12.81
N GLU A 43 0.80 0.22 -13.03
CA GLU A 43 0.60 -0.75 -11.96
C GLU A 43 1.96 -1.18 -11.39
N ILE A 44 2.08 -1.14 -10.07
CA ILE A 44 3.26 -1.63 -9.38
C ILE A 44 3.11 -3.13 -9.16
N THR A 45 4.06 -3.89 -9.67
CA THR A 45 4.15 -5.32 -9.38
C THR A 45 5.11 -5.57 -8.22
N PRO A 46 4.78 -6.47 -7.28
CA PRO A 46 5.72 -6.87 -6.24
C PRO A 46 6.97 -7.51 -6.85
N ASP A 47 8.14 -7.11 -6.37
CA ASP A 47 9.45 -7.62 -6.81
C ASP A 47 10.42 -7.70 -5.62
N ASN A 48 11.72 -7.85 -5.87
CA ASN A 48 12.72 -7.93 -4.79
C ASN A 48 12.87 -6.61 -3.98
N ARG A 49 12.52 -5.47 -4.58
CA ARG A 49 12.53 -4.14 -3.94
C ARG A 49 11.18 -3.81 -3.33
N ILE A 50 10.08 -4.25 -3.93
CA ILE A 50 8.71 -3.89 -3.59
C ILE A 50 8.01 -5.07 -2.94
N CYS A 51 7.76 -4.96 -1.63
CA CYS A 51 7.01 -5.94 -0.86
C CYS A 51 5.64 -5.39 -0.51
N MET A 52 4.58 -6.07 -0.93
CA MET A 52 3.19 -5.75 -0.56
C MET A 52 2.67 -6.76 0.44
N LYS A 53 2.01 -6.29 1.51
CA LYS A 53 1.41 -7.13 2.54
C LYS A 53 0.04 -6.59 2.89
N ILE A 54 -0.93 -7.50 2.94
CA ILE A 54 -2.30 -7.21 3.34
C ILE A 54 -2.56 -8.01 4.62
N LYS A 55 -3.06 -7.34 5.65
CA LYS A 55 -3.38 -7.93 6.95
C LYS A 55 -4.82 -7.63 7.30
N LYS A 56 -5.60 -8.66 7.56
CA LYS A 56 -6.95 -8.51 8.11
C LYS A 56 -6.84 -8.02 9.56
N ILE A 57 -7.50 -6.92 9.85
CA ILE A 57 -7.70 -6.36 11.18
C ILE A 57 -9.18 -6.52 11.55
N VAL A 58 -9.54 -6.26 12.81
CA VAL A 58 -10.93 -6.39 13.29
C VAL A 58 -11.84 -5.45 12.48
N GLY A 59 -12.63 -6.03 11.57
CA GLY A 59 -13.53 -5.32 10.66
C GLY A 59 -12.89 -4.59 9.48
N LYS A 60 -11.56 -4.63 9.33
CA LYS A 60 -10.79 -3.76 8.40
C LYS A 60 -9.63 -4.51 7.75
N TRP A 61 -8.97 -3.85 6.80
CA TRP A 61 -7.80 -4.35 6.10
C TRP A 61 -6.66 -3.33 6.20
N ALA A 62 -5.56 -3.74 6.82
CA ALA A 62 -4.30 -3.00 6.82
C ALA A 62 -3.49 -3.41 5.60
N VAL A 63 -3.12 -2.43 4.79
CA VAL A 63 -2.34 -2.61 3.58
C VAL A 63 -1.02 -1.91 3.77
N THR A 64 0.07 -2.63 3.53
CA THR A 64 1.42 -2.08 3.62
C THR A 64 2.19 -2.40 2.36
N MET A 65 2.82 -1.40 1.77
CA MET A 65 3.77 -1.55 0.68
C MET A 65 5.13 -1.00 1.12
N THR A 66 6.17 -1.78 0.93
CA THR A 66 7.54 -1.44 1.31
C THR A 66 8.38 -1.38 0.05
N LEU A 67 9.00 -0.24 -0.23
CA LEU A 67 9.91 -0.01 -1.35
C LEU A 67 11.34 0.14 -0.83
N LYS A 68 12.21 -0.80 -1.15
CA LYS A 68 13.64 -0.77 -0.83
C LYS A 68 14.43 -0.06 -1.91
N ASN A 69 15.43 0.73 -1.51
CA ASN A 69 16.30 1.49 -2.42
C ASN A 69 15.48 2.33 -3.42
N PRO A 70 14.65 3.29 -2.94
CA PRO A 70 13.90 4.18 -3.80
C PRO A 70 14.88 4.96 -4.69
N THR A 71 14.59 4.97 -5.98
CA THR A 71 15.38 5.70 -6.97
C THR A 71 14.69 7.01 -7.32
N GLN A 72 15.38 7.89 -8.05
CA GLN A 72 14.79 9.14 -8.53
C GLN A 72 13.60 8.91 -9.47
N ALA A 73 13.51 7.74 -10.10
CA ALA A 73 12.34 7.35 -10.90
C ALA A 73 11.08 7.16 -10.04
N ASP A 74 11.24 6.69 -8.79
CA ASP A 74 10.19 6.43 -7.80
C ASP A 74 9.70 7.72 -7.10
N GLN A 75 10.36 8.86 -7.33
CA GLN A 75 9.84 10.15 -6.90
C GLN A 75 8.74 10.60 -7.86
N GLY A 76 7.51 10.67 -7.34
CA GLY A 76 6.33 11.19 -8.04
C GLY A 76 5.76 12.41 -7.30
N TYR A 77 5.33 13.41 -8.06
CA TYR A 77 4.64 14.60 -7.57
C TYR A 77 3.12 14.35 -7.53
#